data_AF-A0A2P4XP93-F1
#
_entry.id   AF-A0A2P4XP93-F1
#
_cell.length_a   1.000
_cell.length_b   1.000
_cell.length_c   1.000
_cell.angle_alpha   90.00
_cell.angle_beta   90.00
_cell.angle_gamma   90.00
#
_symmetry.space_group_name_H-M   'P 1'
#
loop_
_entity.id
_entity.type
_entity.pdbx_description
1 polymer ?
#
loop_
_entity_poly.entity_id
_entity_poly.type
_entity_poly.pdbx_seq_one_letter_code
_entity_poly.pdbx_strand_id
1 'polypeptide(L)'
;KNKTIGVGKYLEGTPNVTFVTDGGNEYLSWGQRIAILNKAKHPAAAKLFVNWAISEDVQKSVVNENVRVDLTPNSGSSHPWEIAAANVDEFPKFMADRATVEAWRQTFTLYFGEVQGEPTPGFLGLYPGL
;
A
#
# COMPACT_ATOMS: atom_id res chain seq x y z
N LYS A 1 4.29 -13.65 28.54
CA LYS A 1 4.58 -14.22 27.21
C LYS A 1 5.18 -13.10 26.37
N ASN A 2 6.48 -13.16 26.03
CA ASN A 2 7.11 -12.15 25.18
C ASN A 2 6.51 -12.27 23.78
N LYS A 3 5.75 -11.26 23.34
CA LYS A 3 5.37 -11.14 21.94
C LYS A 3 6.60 -10.64 21.20
N THR A 4 7.22 -11.51 20.40
CA THR A 4 8.23 -11.09 19.43
C THR A 4 7.56 -10.14 18.45
N ILE A 5 7.96 -8.87 18.45
CA ILE A 5 7.58 -7.92 17.40
C ILE A 5 8.63 -8.10 16.30
N GLY A 6 8.21 -8.72 15.19
CA GLY A 6 9.02 -8.84 13.99
C GLY A 6 8.49 -7.91 12.91
N VAL A 7 9.39 -7.29 12.14
CA VAL A 7 9.03 -6.60 10.91
C VAL A 7 9.20 -7.60 9.76
N GLY A 8 8.12 -7.89 9.04
CA GLY A 8 8.13 -8.87 7.96
C GLY A 8 7.18 -8.46 6.84
N LYS A 9 7.44 -8.97 5.64
CA LYS A 9 6.50 -8.89 4.52
C LYS A 9 5.60 -10.12 4.57
N TYR A 10 4.29 -9.91 4.52
CA TYR A 10 3.33 -10.99 4.29
C TYR A 10 2.97 -11.05 2.81
N LEU A 11 2.82 -12.27 2.29
CA LEU A 11 2.13 -12.54 1.02
C LEU A 11 0.84 -13.27 1.37
N GLU A 12 -0.26 -12.80 0.79
CA GLU A 12 -1.56 -13.43 0.97
C GLU A 12 -1.51 -14.91 0.56
N GLY A 13 -1.96 -15.80 1.46
CA GLY A 13 -1.90 -17.25 1.27
C GLY A 13 -0.66 -17.94 1.85
N THR A 14 0.20 -17.23 2.60
CA THR A 14 1.30 -17.87 3.34
C THR A 14 0.72 -18.86 4.38
N PRO A 15 1.07 -20.16 4.34
CA PRO A 15 0.51 -21.15 5.26
C PRO A 15 0.73 -20.75 6.72
N ASN A 16 -0.32 -20.86 7.53
CA ASN A 16 -0.30 -20.56 8.97
C ASN A 16 0.00 -19.10 9.34
N VAL A 17 -0.21 -18.15 8.43
CA VAL A 17 -0.12 -16.71 8.71
C VAL A 17 -1.48 -16.07 8.49
N THR A 18 -1.94 -15.31 9.49
CA THR A 18 -3.19 -14.55 9.43
C THR A 18 -2.88 -13.07 9.56
N PHE A 19 -3.40 -12.26 8.65
CA PHE A 19 -3.36 -10.81 8.76
C PHE A 19 -4.44 -10.34 9.74
N VAL A 20 -4.07 -9.49 10.70
CA VAL A 20 -4.96 -9.01 11.76
C VAL A 20 -4.84 -7.49 11.86
N THR A 21 -5.93 -6.77 11.65
CA THR A 21 -6.02 -5.29 11.72
C THR A 21 -6.93 -4.80 12.84
N ASP A 22 -7.81 -5.65 13.37
CA ASP A 22 -8.89 -5.28 14.31
C ASP A 22 -8.52 -5.40 15.79
N GLY A 23 -7.26 -5.77 16.11
CA GLY A 23 -6.81 -6.05 17.47
C GLY A 23 -6.65 -4.82 18.39
N GLY A 24 -7.27 -3.69 18.07
CA GLY A 24 -7.23 -2.43 18.84
C GLY A 24 -5.94 -1.62 18.70
N ASN A 25 -5.04 -1.98 17.77
CA ASN A 25 -3.82 -1.23 17.50
C ASN A 25 -3.99 -0.35 16.27
N GLU A 26 -3.27 0.77 16.24
CA GLU A 26 -3.14 1.59 15.04
C GLU A 26 -2.38 0.83 13.95
N TYR A 27 -2.81 1.03 12.70
CA TYR A 27 -2.15 0.53 11.51
C TYR A 27 -2.20 1.58 10.40
N LEU A 28 -1.43 1.33 9.35
CA LEU A 28 -1.38 2.19 8.16
C LEU A 28 -2.20 1.55 7.05
N SER A 29 -3.02 2.36 6.40
CA SER A 29 -3.72 2.02 5.17
C SER A 29 -3.74 3.22 4.23
N TRP A 30 -3.77 2.99 2.92
CA TRP A 30 -3.86 4.05 1.92
C TRP A 30 -4.39 3.52 0.60
N GLY A 31 -5.04 4.37 -0.17
CA GLY A 31 -5.40 4.07 -1.56
C GLY A 31 -4.18 4.21 -2.47
N GLN A 32 -3.74 3.10 -3.09
CA GLN A 32 -2.69 3.15 -4.10
C GLN A 32 -3.15 4.01 -5.27
N ARG A 33 -2.33 4.99 -5.66
CA ARG A 33 -2.69 6.00 -6.68
C ARG A 33 -2.24 5.56 -8.07
N ILE A 34 -3.12 5.72 -9.05
CA ILE A 34 -2.85 5.50 -10.49
C ILE A 34 -3.20 6.78 -11.25
N ALA A 35 -2.41 7.10 -12.28
CA ALA A 35 -2.64 8.24 -13.16
C ALA A 35 -2.23 7.92 -14.60
N ILE A 36 -2.86 8.60 -15.56
CA ILE A 36 -2.50 8.55 -16.98
C ILE A 36 -1.60 9.73 -17.30
N LEU A 37 -0.42 9.48 -17.85
CA LEU A 37 0.49 10.55 -18.27
C LEU A 37 -0.07 11.30 -19.49
N ASN A 38 0.05 12.63 -19.50
CA ASN A 38 -0.47 13.47 -20.58
C ASN A 38 0.15 13.14 -21.96
N LYS A 39 1.37 12.60 -21.98
CA LYS A 39 2.09 12.16 -23.19
C LYS A 39 2.14 10.62 -23.34
N ALA A 40 1.19 9.90 -22.77
CA ALA A 40 1.14 8.44 -22.92
C ALA A 40 1.05 8.05 -24.41
N LYS A 41 1.92 7.13 -24.86
CA LYS A 41 1.92 6.64 -26.26
C LYS A 41 0.60 5.91 -26.63
N HIS A 42 -0.08 5.33 -25.64
CA HIS A 42 -1.33 4.58 -25.81
C HIS A 42 -2.43 5.10 -24.87
N PRO A 43 -2.99 6.30 -25.10
CA PRO A 43 -3.95 6.92 -24.17
C PRO A 43 -5.27 6.13 -24.07
N ALA A 44 -5.71 5.48 -25.15
CA ALA A 44 -6.90 4.64 -25.13
C ALA A 44 -6.70 3.39 -24.26
N ALA A 45 -5.56 2.71 -24.38
CA ALA A 45 -5.22 1.56 -23.55
C ALA A 45 -5.05 1.95 -22.08
N ALA A 46 -4.44 3.11 -21.79
CA ALA A 46 -4.32 3.62 -20.43
C ALA A 46 -5.69 3.91 -19.79
N LYS A 47 -6.63 4.50 -20.54
CA LYS A 47 -8.01 4.70 -20.07
C LYS A 47 -8.73 3.37 -19.82
N LEU A 48 -8.58 2.42 -20.73
CA LEU A 48 -9.14 1.07 -20.56
C LEU A 48 -8.62 0.41 -19.29
N PHE A 49 -7.31 0.51 -19.01
CA PHE A 49 -6.70 -0.04 -17.80
C PHE A 49 -7.27 0.58 -16.52
N VAL A 50 -7.40 1.92 -16.47
CA VAL A 50 -7.97 2.59 -15.30
C VAL A 50 -9.44 2.21 -15.10
N ASN A 51 -10.23 2.13 -16.18
CA ASN A 51 -11.62 1.67 -16.11
C ASN A 51 -11.74 0.21 -15.64
N TRP A 52 -10.85 -0.67 -16.14
CA TRP A 52 -10.77 -2.05 -15.68
C TRP A 52 -10.41 -2.12 -14.18
N ALA A 53 -9.43 -1.34 -13.74
CA ALA A 53 -8.98 -1.35 -12.33
C ALA A 53 -10.10 -0.97 -11.34
N ILE A 54 -11.01 -0.07 -11.73
CA ILE A 54 -12.16 0.36 -10.89
C ILE A 54 -13.45 -0.40 -11.21
N SER A 55 -13.42 -1.36 -12.13
CA SER A 55 -14.60 -2.17 -12.46
C SER A 55 -15.03 -2.98 -11.25
N GLU A 56 -16.34 -3.25 -11.14
CA GLU A 56 -16.88 -4.00 -10.00
C GLU A 56 -16.23 -5.38 -9.85
N ASP A 57 -16.05 -6.10 -10.96
CA ASP A 57 -15.42 -7.42 -10.95
C ASP A 57 -14.01 -7.38 -10.37
N VAL A 58 -13.18 -6.43 -10.81
CA VAL A 58 -11.80 -6.27 -10.30
C VAL A 58 -11.81 -5.83 -8.85
N GLN A 59 -12.69 -4.89 -8.49
CA GLN A 59 -12.83 -4.41 -7.12
C GLN A 59 -13.29 -5.52 -6.17
N LYS A 60 -14.01 -6.54 -6.62
CA LYS A 60 -14.45 -7.67 -5.79
C LYS A 60 -13.50 -8.87 -5.77
N SER A 61 -12.72 -9.08 -6.83
CA SER A 61 -12.00 -10.35 -7.03
C SER A 61 -10.47 -10.24 -7.09
N VAL A 62 -9.92 -9.06 -7.36
CA VAL A 62 -8.47 -8.89 -7.60
C VAL A 62 -7.80 -8.10 -6.48
N VAL A 63 -8.50 -7.12 -5.89
CA VAL A 63 -7.94 -6.26 -4.84
C VAL A 63 -8.37 -6.75 -3.46
N ASN A 64 -7.46 -6.63 -2.50
CA ASN A 64 -7.70 -7.07 -1.12
C ASN A 64 -8.76 -6.22 -0.41
N GLU A 65 -8.75 -4.92 -0.68
CA GLU A 65 -9.76 -3.98 -0.24
C GLU A 65 -10.18 -3.10 -1.41
N ASN A 66 -11.48 -2.87 -1.54
CA ASN A 66 -12.01 -2.06 -2.63
C ASN A 66 -12.05 -0.57 -2.24
N VAL A 67 -12.05 0.30 -3.25
CA VAL A 67 -12.07 1.76 -3.07
C VAL A 67 -13.43 2.37 -3.44
N ARG A 68 -14.46 1.52 -3.60
CA ARG A 68 -15.78 1.91 -4.10
C ARG A 68 -16.78 2.02 -2.97
N VAL A 69 -17.32 3.22 -2.77
CA VAL A 69 -18.31 3.51 -1.71
C VAL A 69 -19.64 2.78 -1.90
N ASP A 70 -19.93 2.30 -3.12
CA ASP A 70 -21.13 1.55 -3.43
C ASP A 70 -20.97 0.03 -3.25
N LEU A 71 -19.76 -0.43 -2.92
CA LEU A 71 -19.47 -1.82 -2.60
C LEU A 71 -19.24 -1.99 -1.10
N THR A 72 -19.64 -3.15 -0.57
CA THR A 72 -19.27 -3.56 0.78
C THR A 72 -17.76 -3.80 0.85
N PRO A 73 -17.10 -3.57 2.00
CA PRO A 73 -15.69 -3.90 2.17
C PRO A 73 -15.38 -5.34 1.78
N ASN A 74 -14.24 -5.58 1.14
CA ASN A 74 -13.78 -6.94 0.87
C ASN A 74 -13.22 -7.58 2.15
N SER A 75 -12.67 -6.76 3.05
CA SER A 75 -12.09 -7.20 4.31
C SER A 75 -12.79 -6.56 5.51
N GLY A 76 -13.12 -7.39 6.51
CA GLY A 76 -13.75 -6.92 7.74
C GLY A 76 -15.17 -6.37 7.57
N SER A 77 -15.59 -5.55 8.54
CA SER A 77 -16.96 -5.03 8.62
C SER A 77 -17.10 -3.57 8.18
N SER A 78 -16.00 -2.88 7.91
CA SER A 78 -15.98 -1.44 7.61
C SER A 78 -14.82 -1.13 6.68
N HIS A 79 -15.00 -0.12 5.84
CA HIS A 79 -13.93 0.34 4.97
C HIS A 79 -12.82 0.99 5.79
N PRO A 80 -11.54 0.97 5.33
CA PRO A 80 -10.45 1.58 6.08
C PRO A 80 -10.67 3.06 6.43
N TRP A 81 -11.35 3.83 5.56
CA TRP A 81 -11.64 5.25 5.82
C TRP A 81 -12.72 5.48 6.88
N GLU A 82 -13.43 4.42 7.31
CA GLU A 82 -14.40 4.45 8.40
C GLU A 82 -13.76 4.09 9.75
N ILE A 83 -12.50 3.62 9.73
CA ILE A 83 -11.79 3.12 10.89
C ILE A 83 -10.70 4.13 11.28
N ALA A 84 -10.88 4.82 12.41
CA ALA A 84 -9.91 5.82 12.89
C ALA A 84 -8.49 5.25 13.04
N ALA A 85 -8.37 4.02 13.55
CA ALA A 85 -7.08 3.33 13.75
C ALA A 85 -6.35 2.98 12.43
N ALA A 86 -7.00 3.09 11.27
CA ALA A 86 -6.44 2.76 9.97
C ALA A 86 -5.61 3.89 9.34
N ASN A 87 -5.72 5.12 9.89
CA ASN A 87 -4.89 6.27 9.52
C ASN A 87 -4.84 6.60 8.01
N VAL A 88 -5.94 6.37 7.27
CA VAL A 88 -6.01 6.53 5.80
C VAL A 88 -5.56 7.93 5.34
N ASP A 89 -5.99 8.97 6.05
CA ASP A 89 -5.69 10.36 5.70
C ASP A 89 -4.33 10.83 6.22
N GLU A 90 -3.81 10.20 7.28
CA GLU A 90 -2.57 10.63 7.93
C GLU A 90 -1.35 10.18 7.14
N PHE A 91 -1.40 9.00 6.49
CA PHE A 91 -0.27 8.54 5.69
C PHE A 91 0.08 9.48 4.51
N PRO A 92 -0.87 9.96 3.69
CA PRO A 92 -0.59 10.97 2.67
C PRO A 92 -0.06 12.29 3.23
N LYS A 93 -0.56 12.75 4.38
CA LYS A 93 -0.08 13.98 5.05
C LYS A 93 1.37 13.82 5.49
N PHE A 94 1.69 12.71 6.15
CA PHE A 94 3.06 12.35 6.52
C PHE A 94 3.98 12.31 5.29
N MET A 95 3.55 11.63 4.21
CA MET A 95 4.35 11.49 3.00
C MET A 95 4.59 12.82 2.25
N ALA A 96 3.71 13.80 2.42
CA ALA A 96 3.85 15.13 1.84
C ALA A 96 4.94 15.98 2.55
N ASP A 97 5.17 15.77 3.85
CA ASP A 97 6.26 16.41 4.58
C ASP A 97 7.56 15.60 4.44
N ARG A 98 8.33 15.91 3.40
CA ARG A 98 9.59 15.21 3.12
C ARG A 98 10.66 15.41 4.19
N ALA A 99 10.62 16.51 4.94
CA ALA A 99 11.59 16.75 6.00
C ALA A 99 11.34 15.84 7.19
N THR A 100 10.08 15.74 7.62
CA THR A 100 9.68 14.84 8.70
C THR A 100 9.92 13.37 8.34
N VAL A 101 9.58 12.96 7.11
CA VAL A 101 9.86 11.59 6.63
C VAL A 101 11.35 11.25 6.69
N GLU A 102 12.21 12.18 6.27
CA GLU A 102 13.66 11.98 6.27
C GLU A 102 14.22 11.90 7.70
N ALA A 103 13.74 12.74 8.62
CA ALA A 103 14.13 12.71 10.03
C ALA A 103 13.77 11.37 10.70
N TRP A 104 12.56 10.85 10.44
CA TRP A 104 12.16 9.54 10.94
C TRP A 104 12.97 8.40 10.32
N ARG A 105 13.26 8.47 9.01
CA ARG A 105 14.11 7.47 8.33
C ARG A 105 15.49 7.39 8.99
N GLN A 106 16.14 8.53 9.22
CA GLN A 106 17.45 8.60 9.88
C GLN A 106 17.38 8.06 11.32
N THR A 107 16.33 8.43 12.05
CA THR A 107 16.09 7.92 13.40
C THR A 107 16.01 6.39 13.40
N PHE A 108 15.23 5.80 12.49
CA PHE A 108 15.13 4.34 12.38
C PHE A 108 16.45 3.67 11.95
N THR A 109 17.25 4.31 11.10
CA THR A 109 18.60 3.82 10.76
C THR A 109 19.51 3.72 11.99
N LEU A 110 19.37 4.62 12.99
CA LEU A 110 20.12 4.51 14.24
C LEU A 110 19.75 3.26 15.06
N TYR A 111 18.50 2.78 14.95
CA TYR A 111 18.03 1.61 15.69
C TYR A 111 18.19 0.30 14.94
N PHE A 112 17.99 0.30 13.61
CA PHE A 112 17.96 -0.92 12.79
C PHE A 112 19.24 -1.13 11.97
N GLY A 113 20.12 -0.13 11.91
CA GLY A 113 21.26 -0.10 11.00
C GLY A 113 20.88 0.34 9.58
N GLU A 114 21.88 0.40 8.71
CA GLU A 114 21.68 0.69 7.30
C GLU A 114 20.99 -0.49 6.59
N VAL A 115 20.19 -0.18 5.56
CA VAL A 115 19.53 -1.20 4.73
C VAL A 115 20.59 -2.09 4.08
N GLN A 116 20.47 -3.41 4.27
CA GLN A 116 21.39 -4.41 3.72
C GLN A 116 20.71 -5.25 2.64
N GLY A 117 21.53 -5.77 1.72
CA GLY A 117 21.09 -6.64 0.62
C GLY A 117 20.70 -5.89 -0.64
N GLU A 118 20.57 -6.64 -1.74
CA GLU A 118 20.22 -6.08 -3.04
C GLU A 118 18.74 -5.63 -3.10
N PRO A 119 18.43 -4.58 -3.89
CA PRO A 119 17.05 -4.18 -4.11
C PRO A 119 16.25 -5.36 -4.70
N THR A 120 15.15 -5.74 -4.07
CA THR A 120 14.33 -6.86 -4.57
C THR A 120 13.86 -6.73 -6.03
N PRO A 121 13.61 -5.54 -6.60
CA PRO A 121 13.32 -5.39 -8.03
C PRO A 121 14.55 -5.43 -8.95
N GLY A 122 15.76 -5.53 -8.40
CA GLY A 122 17.02 -5.34 -9.11
C GLY A 122 17.32 -3.88 -9.47
N PHE A 123 18.29 -3.66 -10.35
CA PHE A 123 18.67 -2.34 -10.86
C PHE A 123 18.11 -2.11 -12.27
N LEU A 124 16.97 -1.42 -12.37
CA LEU A 124 16.25 -1.19 -13.64
C LEU A 124 16.85 -0.07 -14.51
N GLY A 125 17.71 0.78 -13.94
CA GLY A 125 18.28 1.93 -14.64
C GLY A 125 17.27 3.04 -14.95
N LEU A 126 17.63 3.95 -15.86
CA LEU A 126 16.86 5.17 -16.16
C LEU A 126 15.66 4.92 -17.10
N TYR A 127 15.73 3.90 -17.96
CA TYR A 127 14.77 3.68 -19.04
C TYR A 127 14.33 2.21 -19.15
N PRO A 128 13.68 1.65 -18.12
CA PRO A 128 13.14 0.29 -18.22
C PRO A 128 12.06 0.23 -19.30
N GLY A 129 12.23 -0.67 -20.28
CA GLY A 129 11.25 -0.93 -21.34
C GLY A 129 11.18 0.12 -22.45
N LEU A 130 12.19 1.00 -22.60
CA LEU A 130 12.39 1.75 -23.85
C LEU A 130 12.97 0.87 -24.95
#